data_AF-A0A526Q8B1-F1
#
_entry.id   AF-A0A526Q8B1-F1
#
_cell.length_a   1.000
_cell.length_b   1.000
_cell.length_c   1.000
_cell.angle_alpha   90.00
_cell.angle_beta   90.00
_cell.angle_gamma   90.00
#
_symmetry.space_group_name_H-M   'P 1'
#
loop_
_entity.id
_entity.type
_entity.pdbx_description
1 polymer ?
#
loop_
_entity_poly.entity_id
_entity_poly.type
_entity_poly.pdbx_seq_one_letter_code
_entity_poly.pdbx_strand_id
1 'polypeptide(L)'
;LIYDLKNVNPAADVSVKLVSEVGVGTVAAGVAKARADHITISGYDGGTGASPLTSLKHAGSPWEMGLAETHQTLVLNGLRSRVALQVDGGLRTGRDVIIGALLGADEFGFSTAPLIAAGCIMMRKCHLNTCPVGVATQDPVLRKRFKGTPEHVINFFFYVAEEV
;
A
#
# COMPACT_ATOMS: atom_id res chain seq x y z
N LEU A 1 -3.12 -5.48 21.33
CA LEU A 1 -2.25 -4.74 20.39
C LEU A 1 -2.72 -3.31 20.10
N ILE A 2 -3.87 -3.07 19.43
CA ILE A 2 -4.32 -1.68 19.14
C ILE A 2 -4.39 -0.84 20.41
N TYR A 3 -4.99 -1.39 21.47
CA TYR A 3 -5.01 -0.77 22.79
C TYR A 3 -3.59 -0.44 23.29
N ASP A 4 -2.68 -1.40 23.26
CA ASP A 4 -1.31 -1.24 23.75
C ASP A 4 -0.56 -0.13 23.00
N LEU A 5 -0.67 -0.09 21.66
CA LEU A 5 -0.06 0.95 20.82
C LEU A 5 -0.57 2.34 21.19
N LYS A 6 -1.89 2.48 21.40
CA LYS A 6 -2.49 3.76 21.81
C LYS A 6 -2.14 4.17 23.25
N ASN A 7 -1.83 3.22 24.12
CA ASN A 7 -1.34 3.53 25.46
C ASN A 7 0.12 3.99 25.44
N VAL A 8 0.95 3.41 24.57
CA VAL A 8 2.35 3.81 24.41
C VAL A 8 2.46 5.16 23.70
N ASN A 9 1.65 5.40 22.68
CA ASN A 9 1.62 6.66 21.95
C ASN A 9 0.17 7.12 21.69
N PRO A 10 -0.42 7.94 22.58
CA PRO A 10 -1.80 8.40 22.46
C PRO A 10 -2.07 9.34 21.28
N ALA A 11 -1.03 9.94 20.70
CA ALA A 11 -1.16 10.87 19.57
C ALA A 11 -1.07 10.17 18.20
N ALA A 12 -0.73 8.88 18.17
CA ALA A 12 -0.57 8.14 16.91
C ALA A 12 -1.86 7.42 16.50
N ASP A 13 -2.17 7.52 15.22
CA ASP A 13 -3.16 6.68 14.58
C ASP A 13 -2.65 5.25 14.43
N VAL A 14 -3.55 4.27 14.59
CA VAL A 14 -3.25 2.85 14.39
C VAL A 14 -3.90 2.37 13.09
N SER A 15 -3.06 2.11 12.10
CA SER A 15 -3.44 1.47 10.85
C SER A 15 -3.35 -0.05 10.94
N VAL A 16 -4.35 -0.74 10.40
CA VAL A 16 -4.32 -2.19 10.18
C VAL A 16 -4.29 -2.47 8.68
N LYS A 17 -3.20 -3.07 8.21
CA LYS A 17 -3.03 -3.46 6.82
C LYS A 17 -3.57 -4.87 6.59
N LEU A 18 -4.58 -4.98 5.73
CA LEU A 18 -5.20 -6.22 5.29
C LEU A 18 -4.89 -6.44 3.81
N VAL A 19 -4.88 -7.70 3.38
CA VAL A 19 -4.81 -8.05 1.96
C VAL A 19 -6.23 -8.29 1.47
N SER A 20 -6.52 -7.83 0.26
CA SER A 20 -7.78 -8.06 -0.43
C SER A 20 -7.99 -9.56 -0.64
N GLU A 21 -9.10 -10.06 -0.12
CA GLU A 21 -9.62 -11.41 -0.30
C GLU A 21 -11.11 -11.39 0.02
N VAL A 22 -11.86 -12.37 -0.50
CA VAL A 22 -13.29 -12.53 -0.17
C VAL A 22 -13.48 -12.60 1.35
N GLY A 23 -14.36 -11.74 1.88
CA GLY A 23 -14.66 -11.69 3.30
C GLY A 23 -13.82 -10.66 4.08
N VAL A 24 -12.89 -9.95 3.42
CA VAL A 24 -12.09 -8.90 4.04
C VAL A 24 -12.96 -7.78 4.65
N GLY A 25 -14.14 -7.50 4.09
CA GLY A 25 -15.06 -6.49 4.63
C GLY A 25 -15.59 -6.88 6.01
N THR A 26 -15.85 -8.17 6.24
CA THR A 26 -16.26 -8.68 7.56
C THR A 26 -15.15 -8.50 8.59
N VAL A 27 -13.91 -8.81 8.19
CA VAL A 27 -12.72 -8.58 9.03
C VAL A 27 -12.56 -7.09 9.34
N ALA A 28 -12.69 -6.23 8.32
CA ALA A 28 -12.57 -4.78 8.47
C ALA A 28 -13.61 -4.20 9.44
N ALA A 29 -14.85 -4.70 9.46
CA ALA A 29 -15.85 -4.31 10.45
C ALA A 29 -15.41 -4.67 11.88
N GLY A 30 -14.76 -5.81 12.07
CA GLY A 30 -14.15 -6.19 13.36
C GLY A 30 -12.99 -5.26 13.75
N VAL A 31 -12.13 -4.93 12.78
CA VAL A 31 -11.01 -3.99 12.97
C VAL A 31 -11.50 -2.60 13.38
N ALA A 32 -12.54 -2.07 12.73
CA ALA A 32 -13.13 -0.79 13.09
C ALA A 32 -13.74 -0.82 14.51
N LYS A 33 -14.40 -1.92 14.91
CA LYS A 33 -14.91 -2.09 16.29
C LYS A 33 -13.77 -2.18 17.31
N ALA A 34 -12.61 -2.70 16.92
CA ALA A 34 -11.41 -2.76 17.74
C ALA A 34 -10.67 -1.40 17.88
N ARG A 35 -11.25 -0.31 17.34
CA ARG A 35 -10.76 1.07 17.41
C ARG A 35 -9.43 1.31 16.69
N ALA A 36 -9.21 0.63 15.57
CA ALA A 36 -8.27 1.13 14.57
C ALA A 36 -8.78 2.47 14.04
N ASP A 37 -7.86 3.38 13.70
CA ASP A 37 -8.19 4.69 13.11
C ASP A 37 -8.19 4.61 11.57
N HIS A 38 -7.48 3.62 11.05
CA HIS A 38 -7.19 3.48 9.64
C HIS A 38 -7.12 2.02 9.22
N ILE A 39 -7.60 1.71 8.01
CA ILE A 39 -7.53 0.38 7.41
C ILE A 39 -6.90 0.51 6.02
N THR A 40 -5.84 -0.24 5.74
CA THR A 40 -5.29 -0.37 4.39
C THR A 40 -5.77 -1.67 3.76
N ILE A 41 -6.34 -1.62 2.56
CA ILE A 41 -6.62 -2.79 1.73
C ILE A 41 -5.58 -2.89 0.62
N SER A 42 -4.81 -3.97 0.64
CA SER A 42 -3.75 -4.23 -0.33
C SER A 42 -4.16 -5.23 -1.40
N GLY A 43 -3.94 -4.89 -2.67
CA GLY A 43 -4.08 -5.80 -3.79
C GLY A 43 -2.98 -6.88 -3.84
N TYR A 44 -3.27 -7.97 -4.55
CA TYR A 44 -2.30 -9.05 -4.82
C TYR A 44 -1.07 -8.61 -5.63
N ASP A 45 -1.15 -7.46 -6.30
CA ASP A 45 -0.15 -6.91 -7.20
C ASP A 45 0.86 -5.96 -6.51
N GLY A 46 0.89 -5.99 -5.17
CA GLY A 46 1.89 -5.34 -4.35
C GLY A 46 3.33 -5.79 -4.65
N GLY A 47 4.29 -4.90 -4.39
CA GLY A 47 5.71 -5.20 -4.52
C GLY A 47 6.26 -5.96 -3.31
N THR A 48 7.34 -6.73 -3.52
CA THR A 48 8.14 -7.33 -2.43
C THR A 48 9.60 -7.44 -2.82
N GLY A 49 10.49 -7.33 -1.84
CA GLY A 49 11.91 -7.60 -2.01
C GLY A 49 12.22 -9.09 -2.14
N ALA A 50 11.44 -9.94 -1.45
CA ALA A 50 11.62 -11.39 -1.43
C ALA A 50 10.30 -12.08 -1.06
N SER A 51 9.86 -13.04 -1.87
CA SER A 51 8.69 -13.87 -1.60
C SER A 51 8.78 -15.15 -2.43
N PRO A 52 8.19 -16.28 -1.96
CA PRO A 52 7.94 -17.42 -2.81
C PRO A 52 7.18 -17.01 -4.07
N LEU A 53 7.56 -17.59 -5.21
CA LEU A 53 6.90 -17.31 -6.49
C LEU A 53 5.43 -17.75 -6.48
N THR A 54 5.11 -18.81 -5.76
CA THR A 54 3.74 -19.30 -5.61
C THR A 54 2.85 -18.26 -4.95
N SER A 55 3.28 -17.66 -3.84
CA SER A 55 2.54 -16.58 -3.17
C SER A 55 2.35 -15.37 -4.08
N LEU A 56 3.39 -14.97 -4.82
CA LEU A 56 3.32 -13.86 -5.77
C LEU A 56 2.34 -14.07 -6.93
N LYS A 57 2.04 -15.32 -7.26
CA LYS A 57 1.21 -15.68 -8.43
C LYS A 57 -0.18 -16.15 -8.05
N HIS A 58 -0.40 -16.57 -6.80
CA HIS A 58 -1.59 -17.33 -6.42
C HIS A 58 -2.20 -16.91 -5.08
N ALA A 59 -1.66 -15.91 -4.37
CA ALA A 59 -2.24 -15.42 -3.13
C ALA A 59 -2.76 -13.99 -3.27
N GLY A 60 -3.89 -13.71 -2.64
CA GLY A 60 -4.57 -12.42 -2.66
C GLY A 60 -5.52 -12.23 -3.84
N SER A 61 -6.32 -11.17 -3.77
CA SER A 61 -7.29 -10.75 -4.78
C SER A 61 -7.03 -9.31 -5.24
N PRO A 62 -7.58 -8.89 -6.40
CA PRO A 62 -7.57 -7.48 -6.83
C PRO A 62 -8.04 -6.52 -5.74
N TRP A 63 -7.37 -5.38 -5.59
CA TRP A 63 -7.73 -4.41 -4.55
C TRP A 63 -9.11 -3.82 -4.78
N GLU A 64 -9.58 -3.73 -6.03
CA GLU A 64 -10.88 -3.17 -6.40
C GLU A 64 -12.02 -3.92 -5.69
N MET A 65 -11.92 -5.25 -5.63
CA MET A 65 -12.92 -6.09 -4.97
C MET A 65 -12.88 -5.93 -3.46
N GLY A 66 -11.70 -6.06 -2.84
CA GLY A 66 -11.56 -5.96 -1.39
C GLY A 66 -11.87 -4.56 -0.85
N LEU A 67 -11.50 -3.51 -1.59
CA LEU A 67 -11.79 -2.13 -1.25
C LEU A 67 -13.30 -1.88 -1.28
N ALA A 68 -13.97 -2.26 -2.36
CA ALA A 68 -15.42 -2.11 -2.50
C ALA A 68 -16.18 -2.91 -1.44
N GLU A 69 -15.80 -4.18 -1.21
CA GLU A 69 -16.40 -5.02 -0.17
C GLU A 69 -16.24 -4.39 1.22
N THR A 70 -15.04 -3.89 1.51
CA THR A 70 -14.75 -3.22 2.79
C THR A 70 -15.57 -1.96 2.97
N HIS A 71 -15.59 -1.09 1.96
CA HIS A 71 -16.39 0.13 1.98
C HIS A 71 -17.87 -0.19 2.23
N GLN A 72 -18.45 -1.09 1.43
CA GLN A 72 -19.87 -1.48 1.53
C GLN A 72 -20.17 -2.08 2.91
N THR A 73 -19.34 -2.99 3.40
CA THR A 73 -19.55 -3.63 4.70
C THR A 73 -19.49 -2.63 5.85
N LEU A 74 -18.51 -1.70 5.83
CA LEU A 74 -18.41 -0.66 6.84
C LEU A 74 -19.61 0.30 6.80
N VAL A 75 -20.12 0.65 5.61
CA VAL A 75 -21.33 1.49 5.46
C VAL A 75 -22.55 0.77 6.01
N LEU A 76 -22.78 -0.48 5.60
CA LEU A 76 -23.91 -1.31 6.06
C LEU A 76 -23.96 -1.47 7.58
N ASN A 77 -22.80 -1.44 8.25
CA ASN A 77 -22.71 -1.56 9.70
C ASN A 77 -22.65 -0.21 10.45
N GLY A 78 -22.74 0.94 9.75
CA GLY A 78 -22.60 2.25 10.38
C GLY A 78 -21.22 2.49 11.00
N LEU A 79 -20.18 1.88 10.43
CA LEU A 79 -18.79 1.94 10.91
C LEU A 79 -17.88 2.78 10.01
N ARG A 80 -18.30 3.09 8.77
CA ARG A 80 -17.42 3.74 7.76
C ARG A 80 -16.85 5.08 8.23
N SER A 81 -17.61 5.86 9.00
CA SER A 81 -17.16 7.15 9.53
C SER A 81 -16.12 7.06 10.65
N ARG A 82 -15.83 5.85 11.16
CA ARG A 82 -14.88 5.64 12.27
C ARG A 82 -13.44 5.42 11.80
N VAL A 83 -13.24 5.16 10.52
CA VAL A 83 -11.94 4.78 9.97
C VAL A 83 -11.69 5.47 8.63
N ALA A 84 -10.45 5.89 8.40
CA ALA A 84 -9.96 6.19 7.06
C ALA A 84 -9.63 4.87 6.33
N LEU A 85 -9.96 4.80 5.05
CA LEU A 85 -9.73 3.62 4.22
C LEU A 85 -8.68 3.92 3.15
N GLN A 86 -7.50 3.30 3.24
CA GLN A 86 -6.46 3.41 2.22
C GLN A 86 -6.47 2.19 1.31
N VAL A 87 -6.07 2.40 0.06
CA VAL A 87 -5.79 1.32 -0.88
C VAL A 87 -4.35 1.38 -1.39
N ASP A 88 -3.70 0.22 -1.50
CA ASP A 88 -2.47 0.05 -2.28
C ASP A 88 -2.53 -1.24 -3.12
N GLY A 89 -1.58 -1.41 -4.04
CA GLY A 89 -1.59 -2.53 -4.98
C GLY A 89 -1.41 -2.04 -6.40
N GLY A 90 -0.16 -1.81 -6.81
CA GLY A 90 0.15 -1.49 -8.20
C GLY A 90 -0.37 -0.15 -8.73
N LEU A 91 -0.81 0.79 -7.89
CA LEU A 91 -1.19 2.14 -8.32
C LEU A 91 -0.01 2.86 -8.97
N ARG A 92 -0.26 3.50 -10.12
CA ARG A 92 0.76 4.18 -10.93
C ARG A 92 0.31 5.53 -11.50
N THR A 93 -0.98 5.75 -11.66
CA THR A 93 -1.55 6.87 -12.43
C THR A 93 -2.61 7.64 -11.64
N GLY A 94 -2.94 8.85 -12.09
CA GLY A 94 -4.08 9.60 -11.53
C GLY A 94 -5.41 8.87 -11.74
N ARG A 95 -5.58 8.19 -12.88
CA ARG A 95 -6.75 7.31 -13.10
C ARG A 95 -6.92 6.24 -12.02
N ASP A 96 -5.82 5.60 -11.59
CA ASP A 96 -5.89 4.57 -10.54
C ASP A 96 -6.39 5.17 -9.21
N VAL A 97 -5.95 6.39 -8.90
CA VAL A 97 -6.38 7.16 -7.73
C VAL A 97 -7.89 7.45 -7.81
N ILE A 98 -8.37 7.98 -8.94
CA ILE A 98 -9.80 8.28 -9.13
C ILE A 98 -10.66 7.01 -9.00
N ILE A 99 -10.23 5.88 -9.56
CA ILE A 99 -10.96 4.62 -9.42
C ILE A 99 -11.00 4.18 -7.94
N GLY A 100 -9.87 4.25 -7.23
CA GLY A 100 -9.85 3.94 -5.80
C GLY A 100 -10.77 4.85 -4.99
N ALA A 101 -10.80 6.16 -5.29
CA ALA A 101 -11.69 7.12 -4.65
C ALA A 101 -13.16 6.75 -4.87
N LEU A 102 -13.55 6.44 -6.12
CA LEU A 102 -14.91 6.02 -6.47
C LEU A 102 -15.33 4.70 -5.82
N LEU A 103 -14.38 3.80 -5.56
CA LEU A 103 -14.60 2.55 -4.84
C LEU A 103 -14.57 2.71 -3.31
N GLY A 104 -14.29 3.92 -2.82
CA GLY A 104 -14.48 4.30 -1.43
C GLY A 104 -13.21 4.46 -0.59
N ALA A 105 -12.04 4.56 -1.22
CA ALA A 105 -10.79 4.92 -0.55
C ALA A 105 -10.72 6.42 -0.22
N ASP A 106 -10.17 6.75 0.94
CA ASP A 106 -9.81 8.11 1.38
C ASP A 106 -8.33 8.42 1.06
N GLU A 107 -7.48 7.38 1.00
CA GLU A 107 -6.03 7.51 0.83
C GLU A 107 -5.44 6.47 -0.14
N PHE A 108 -4.26 6.75 -0.69
CA PHE A 108 -3.65 5.98 -1.77
C PHE A 108 -2.17 5.68 -1.47
N GLY A 109 -1.83 4.40 -1.37
CA GLY A 109 -0.47 3.94 -1.12
C GLY A 109 0.26 3.62 -2.43
N PHE A 110 1.46 4.20 -2.58
CA PHE A 110 2.36 3.95 -3.69
C PHE A 110 3.69 3.38 -3.20
N SER A 111 4.27 2.46 -3.97
CA SER A 111 5.57 1.88 -3.63
C SER A 111 6.43 1.67 -4.87
N THR A 112 6.05 0.74 -5.75
CA THR A 112 6.85 0.38 -6.93
C THR A 112 7.08 1.56 -7.89
N ALA A 113 6.06 2.38 -8.16
CA ALA A 113 6.21 3.52 -9.07
C ALA A 113 7.16 4.61 -8.51
N PRO A 114 7.03 5.07 -7.25
CA PRO A 114 8.04 5.91 -6.61
C PRO A 114 9.44 5.28 -6.57
N LEU A 115 9.56 3.96 -6.36
CA LEU A 115 10.86 3.27 -6.44
C LEU A 115 11.47 3.34 -7.84
N ILE A 116 10.65 3.23 -8.89
CA ILE A 116 11.10 3.41 -10.28
C ILE A 116 11.53 4.86 -10.51
N ALA A 117 10.75 5.84 -10.05
CA ALA A 117 11.13 7.25 -10.11
C ALA A 117 12.48 7.51 -9.40
N ALA A 118 12.73 6.83 -8.28
CA ALA A 118 14.00 6.88 -7.56
C ALA A 118 15.15 6.10 -8.23
N GLY A 119 14.91 5.38 -9.33
CA GLY A 119 15.95 4.72 -10.14
C GLY A 119 15.86 3.20 -10.22
N CYS A 120 14.81 2.55 -9.69
CA CYS A 120 14.60 1.12 -9.91
C CYS A 120 14.36 0.81 -11.40
N ILE A 121 15.14 -0.12 -11.95
CA ILE A 121 15.04 -0.55 -13.36
C ILE A 121 14.31 -1.89 -13.52
N MET A 122 13.54 -2.32 -12.52
CA MET A 122 12.73 -3.55 -12.55
C MET A 122 13.52 -4.84 -12.84
N MET A 123 14.76 -4.95 -12.34
CA MET A 123 15.61 -6.14 -12.54
C MET A 123 15.09 -7.41 -11.83
N ARG A 124 14.25 -7.27 -10.79
CA ARG A 124 13.66 -8.38 -10.01
C ARG A 124 14.67 -9.31 -9.32
N LYS A 125 15.85 -8.79 -8.97
CA LYS A 125 16.87 -9.49 -8.15
C LYS A 125 17.02 -8.90 -6.74
N CYS A 126 15.96 -8.28 -6.22
CA CYS A 126 15.98 -7.58 -4.94
C CYS A 126 16.44 -8.49 -3.78
N HIS A 127 15.97 -9.74 -3.77
CA HIS A 127 16.31 -10.77 -2.78
C HIS A 127 17.77 -11.27 -2.84
N LEU A 128 18.52 -10.95 -3.90
CA LEU A 128 19.89 -11.43 -4.10
C LEU A 128 20.95 -10.43 -3.64
N ASN A 129 20.56 -9.30 -3.05
CA ASN A 129 21.47 -8.24 -2.63
C ASN A 129 22.35 -7.66 -3.77
N THR A 130 21.97 -7.86 -5.03
CA THR A 130 22.77 -7.52 -6.23
C THR A 130 22.15 -6.40 -7.07
N CYS A 131 21.36 -5.52 -6.46
CA CYS A 131 20.72 -4.41 -7.17
C CYS A 131 21.77 -3.50 -7.85
N PRO A 132 21.78 -3.39 -9.19
CA PRO A 132 22.84 -2.71 -9.92
C PRO A 132 22.78 -1.19 -9.79
N VAL A 133 21.64 -0.66 -9.33
CA VAL A 133 21.32 0.77 -9.19
C VAL A 133 21.24 1.20 -7.71
N GLY A 134 21.67 0.35 -6.77
CA GLY A 134 21.78 0.72 -5.36
C GLY A 134 20.45 0.88 -4.60
N VAL A 135 19.31 0.44 -5.16
CA VAL A 135 17.98 0.55 -4.52
C VAL A 135 17.78 -0.57 -3.48
N ALA A 136 17.80 -1.84 -3.89
CA ALA A 136 17.52 -2.99 -3.03
C ALA A 136 18.80 -3.81 -2.78
N THR A 137 19.77 -3.21 -2.08
CA THR A 137 21.05 -3.86 -1.72
C THR A 137 21.66 -3.20 -0.48
N GLN A 138 22.31 -4.00 0.35
CA GLN A 138 23.12 -3.58 1.48
C GLN A 138 24.62 -3.55 1.14
N ASP A 139 25.02 -4.03 -0.05
CA ASP A 139 26.41 -3.99 -0.49
C ASP A 139 26.90 -2.53 -0.61
N PRO A 140 27.98 -2.14 0.07
CA PRO A 140 28.45 -0.74 0.10
C PRO A 140 28.97 -0.23 -1.25
N VAL A 141 29.46 -1.11 -2.14
CA VAL A 141 29.88 -0.75 -3.49
C VAL A 141 28.67 -0.51 -4.38
N LEU A 142 27.65 -1.37 -4.28
CA LEU A 142 26.42 -1.22 -5.08
C LEU A 142 25.56 -0.05 -4.59
N ARG A 143 25.49 0.21 -3.28
CA ARG A 143 24.77 1.37 -2.71
C ARG A 143 25.28 2.71 -3.24
N LYS A 144 26.59 2.84 -3.50
CA LYS A 144 27.19 4.04 -4.13
C LYS A 144 26.67 4.32 -5.54
N ARG A 145 26.00 3.36 -6.17
CA ARG A 145 25.38 3.51 -7.50
C ARG A 145 23.99 4.14 -7.44
N PHE A 146 23.39 4.30 -6.25
CA PHE A 146 22.11 5.00 -6.12
C PHE A 146 22.24 6.46 -6.55
N LYS A 147 21.38 6.88 -7.47
CA LYS A 147 21.32 8.24 -8.03
C LYS A 147 19.96 8.91 -7.83
N GLY A 148 19.02 8.25 -7.13
CA GLY A 148 17.72 8.83 -6.85
C GLY A 148 17.85 10.04 -5.92
N THR A 149 17.05 11.06 -6.17
CA THR A 149 16.94 12.24 -5.31
C THR A 149 15.50 12.41 -4.83
N PRO A 150 15.26 13.12 -3.71
CA PRO A 150 13.91 13.40 -3.25
C PRO A 150 13.04 14.05 -4.33
N GLU A 151 13.62 14.92 -5.17
CA GLU A 151 12.93 15.63 -6.24
C GLU A 151 12.32 14.68 -7.27
N HIS A 152 12.94 13.53 -7.55
CA HIS A 152 12.34 12.54 -8.46
C HIS A 152 11.01 12.00 -7.95
N VAL A 153 10.91 11.74 -6.64
CA VAL A 153 9.70 11.23 -6.01
C VAL A 153 8.66 12.33 -5.86
N ILE A 154 9.09 13.54 -5.46
CA ILE A 154 8.23 14.72 -5.38
C ILE A 154 7.59 15.01 -6.75
N ASN A 155 8.39 15.05 -7.83
CA ASN A 155 7.88 15.29 -9.17
C ASN A 155 6.93 14.19 -9.65
N PHE A 156 7.21 12.92 -9.32
CA PHE A 156 6.29 11.82 -9.60
C PHE A 156 4.91 12.08 -8.98
N PHE A 157 4.86 12.46 -7.70
CA PHE A 157 3.58 12.74 -7.04
C PHE A 157 2.92 14.02 -7.54
N PHE A 158 3.67 15.05 -7.94
CA PHE A 158 3.09 16.22 -8.61
C PHE A 158 2.41 15.83 -9.93
N TYR A 159 3.02 14.97 -10.75
CA TYR A 159 2.40 14.53 -11.99
C TYR A 159 1.17 13.64 -11.78
N VAL A 160 1.22 12.74 -10.78
CA VAL A 160 0.03 11.95 -10.42
C VAL A 160 -1.10 12.87 -9.94
N ALA A 161 -0.79 13.87 -9.12
CA ALA A 161 -1.78 14.81 -8.60
C ALA A 161 -2.37 15.73 -9.67
N GLU A 162 -1.59 16.15 -10.67
CA GLU A 162 -2.08 16.95 -11.81
C GLU A 162 -3.02 16.16 -12.74
N GLU A 163 -2.92 14.81 -12.75
CA GLU A 163 -3.79 13.94 -13.54
C GLU A 163 -5.15 13.66 -12.85
N VAL A 164 -5.26 13.91 -11.54
CA VAL A 164 -6.47 13.68 -10.71
C VAL A 164 -7.45 14.85 -10.87
#